data_AF-A0A7K1KT25-F1
#
_entry.id   AF-A0A7K1KT25-F1
#
_cell.length_a   1.000
_cell.length_b   1.000
_cell.length_c   1.000
_cell.angle_alpha   90.00
_cell.angle_beta   90.00
_cell.angle_gamma   90.00
#
_symmetry.space_group_name_H-M   'P 1'
#
loop_
_entity.id
_entity.type
_entity.pdbx_description
1 polymer ?
#
loop_
_entity_poly.entity_id
_entity_poly.type
_entity_poly.pdbx_seq_one_letter_code
_entity_poly.pdbx_strand_id
1 'polypeptide(L)'
;MTIDDVKAGIAAALAEEGPVAALTVLRLAADWSGRALAAGFDDDVAAFQAVVALDDALEPLGAVREAVPALVEAASPGAPVDAHLRERHDELAAARRRLAADRAALDELGEAREELADLTAEHDRLRERLAELRRLRELAGEVEALRDQAAAFDAEAARPAREAERALEESAGTLLRVTREQLALLGPRVAAAVRDAAAANAELTELRERLGGAEETAESARAELAAAAEGFERLRTRRDEVLLPLRAYRQADRELLTALNGGVAPFTKESGLERAERELATIEERLGAIDEILARVLTEHVQAHDRARAALGWTG
;
A
#
# COMPACT_ATOMS: atom_id res chain seq x y z
N MET A 1 42.31 101.88 -37.55
CA MET A 1 41.05 102.26 -36.92
C MET A 1 40.82 101.28 -35.79
N THR A 2 40.85 101.71 -34.54
CA THR A 2 40.57 100.88 -33.36
C THR A 2 39.05 100.59 -33.27
N ILE A 3 38.63 99.68 -32.38
CA ILE A 3 37.20 99.47 -32.10
C ILE A 3 36.56 100.78 -31.61
N ASP A 4 37.29 101.57 -30.83
CA ASP A 4 36.82 102.84 -30.30
C ASP A 4 36.66 103.90 -31.40
N ASP A 5 37.54 103.90 -32.40
CA ASP A 5 37.40 104.77 -33.58
C ASP A 5 36.13 104.42 -34.37
N VAL A 6 35.78 103.14 -34.50
CA VAL A 6 34.56 102.70 -35.21
C VAL A 6 33.31 103.14 -34.44
N LYS A 7 33.30 102.97 -33.12
CA LYS A 7 32.19 103.42 -32.25
C LYS A 7 32.00 104.93 -32.30
N ALA A 8 33.09 105.70 -32.27
CA ALA A 8 33.03 107.16 -32.42
C ALA A 8 32.48 107.58 -33.79
N GLY A 9 32.86 106.87 -34.86
CA GLY A 9 32.32 107.08 -36.19
C GLY A 9 30.82 106.79 -36.30
N ILE A 10 30.33 105.73 -35.64
CA ILE A 10 28.89 105.41 -35.58
C ILE A 10 28.13 106.53 -34.87
N ALA A 11 28.63 107.01 -33.72
CA ALA A 11 28.00 108.08 -32.96
C ALA A 11 27.93 109.39 -33.76
N ALA A 12 28.97 109.72 -34.54
CA ALA A 12 28.97 110.88 -35.43
C ALA A 12 27.95 110.75 -36.57
N ALA A 13 27.89 109.58 -37.22
CA ALA A 13 26.94 109.34 -38.31
C ALA A 13 25.47 109.32 -37.84
N LEU A 14 25.20 108.93 -36.59
CA LEU A 14 23.86 109.01 -35.99
C LEU A 14 23.39 110.44 -35.73
N ALA A 15 24.29 111.42 -35.64
CA ALA A 15 23.94 112.83 -35.46
C ALA A 15 23.52 113.53 -36.77
N GLU A 16 23.74 112.88 -37.92
CA GLU A 16 23.34 113.37 -39.23
C GLU A 16 21.99 112.77 -39.66
N GLU A 17 21.12 113.58 -40.26
CA GLU A 17 19.84 113.11 -40.81
C GLU A 17 19.97 112.73 -42.29
N GLY A 18 19.36 111.60 -42.67
CA GLY A 18 19.20 111.21 -44.08
C GLY A 18 19.64 109.77 -44.41
N PRO A 19 19.35 109.29 -45.63
CA PRO A 19 19.60 107.91 -46.03
C PRO A 19 21.11 107.56 -46.10
N VAL A 20 21.97 108.54 -46.41
CA VAL A 20 23.43 108.34 -46.47
C VAL A 20 24.02 108.13 -45.06
N ALA A 21 23.51 108.85 -44.06
CA ALA A 21 23.90 108.68 -42.67
C ALA A 21 23.55 107.26 -42.17
N ALA A 22 22.33 106.79 -42.46
CA ALA A 22 21.91 105.42 -42.13
C ALA A 22 22.78 104.32 -42.78
N LEU A 23 23.13 104.47 -44.07
CA LEU A 23 24.03 103.53 -44.76
C LEU A 23 25.47 103.60 -44.22
N THR A 24 25.91 104.77 -43.76
CA THR A 24 27.23 104.95 -43.14
C THR A 24 27.29 104.26 -41.78
N VAL A 25 26.24 104.39 -40.97
CA VAL A 25 26.09 103.64 -39.71
C VAL A 25 26.11 102.14 -39.97
N LEU A 26 25.35 101.65 -40.97
CA LEU A 26 25.34 100.23 -41.32
C LEU A 26 26.72 99.70 -41.72
N ARG A 27 27.46 100.45 -42.55
CA ARG A 27 28.83 100.08 -42.96
C ARG A 27 29.78 99.99 -41.76
N LEU A 28 29.73 100.97 -40.86
CA LEU A 28 30.59 100.99 -39.67
C LEU A 28 30.19 99.91 -38.66
N ALA A 29 28.89 99.63 -38.51
CA ALA A 29 28.40 98.53 -37.69
C ALA A 29 28.90 97.17 -38.24
N ALA A 30 28.85 96.96 -39.56
CA ALA A 30 29.36 95.73 -40.17
C ALA A 30 30.89 95.55 -39.96
N ASP A 31 31.68 96.62 -40.10
CA ASP A 31 33.13 96.58 -39.81
C ASP A 31 33.41 96.30 -38.32
N TRP A 32 32.63 96.91 -37.42
CA TRP A 32 32.75 96.62 -35.99
C TRP A 32 32.40 95.18 -35.66
N SER A 33 31.25 94.67 -36.15
CA SER A 33 30.82 93.30 -35.96
C SER A 33 31.84 92.31 -36.51
N GLY A 34 32.38 92.53 -37.71
CA GLY A 34 33.40 91.66 -38.29
C GLY A 34 34.65 91.55 -37.41
N ARG A 35 35.09 92.66 -36.81
CA ARG A 35 36.24 92.68 -35.89
C ARG A 35 35.92 92.04 -34.54
N ALA A 36 34.71 92.26 -34.02
CA ALA A 36 34.26 91.64 -32.78
C ALA A 36 34.18 90.11 -32.93
N LEU A 37 33.64 89.61 -34.04
CA LEU A 37 33.59 88.18 -34.36
C LEU A 37 35.00 87.58 -34.57
N ALA A 38 35.92 88.32 -35.20
CA ALA A 38 37.29 87.87 -35.42
C ALA A 38 38.14 87.81 -34.13
N ALA A 39 37.74 88.50 -33.07
CA ALA A 39 38.40 88.41 -31.77
C ALA A 39 38.19 87.05 -31.08
N GLY A 40 37.25 86.24 -31.57
CA GLY A 40 36.92 84.93 -31.01
C GLY A 40 35.97 85.02 -29.81
N PHE A 41 35.54 83.85 -29.33
CA PHE A 41 34.66 83.70 -28.17
C PHE A 41 35.34 82.82 -27.13
N ASP A 42 35.08 83.09 -25.84
CA ASP A 42 35.71 82.38 -24.73
C ASP A 42 35.07 81.00 -24.46
N ASP A 43 33.80 80.79 -24.86
CA ASP A 43 33.08 79.52 -24.72
C ASP A 43 32.01 79.30 -25.82
N ASP A 44 31.49 78.07 -25.89
CA ASP A 44 30.49 77.64 -26.87
C ASP A 44 29.15 78.35 -26.70
N VAL A 45 28.80 78.77 -25.48
CA VAL A 45 27.53 79.46 -25.19
C VAL A 45 27.56 80.88 -25.74
N ALA A 46 28.67 81.60 -25.56
CA ALA A 46 28.91 82.92 -26.11
C ALA A 46 28.97 82.87 -27.64
N ALA A 47 29.61 81.84 -28.22
CA ALA A 47 29.60 81.62 -29.66
C ALA A 47 28.17 81.40 -30.20
N PHE A 48 27.37 80.57 -29.52
CA PHE A 48 25.97 80.33 -29.89
C PHE A 48 25.12 81.61 -29.79
N GLN A 49 25.22 82.34 -28.68
CA GLN A 49 24.50 83.61 -28.49
C GLN A 49 24.89 84.64 -29.55
N ALA A 50 26.16 84.70 -29.94
CA ALA A 50 26.62 85.58 -31.00
C ALA A 50 26.05 85.19 -32.37
N VAL A 51 25.90 83.88 -32.65
CA VAL A 51 25.23 83.40 -33.87
C VAL A 51 23.75 83.78 -33.87
N VAL A 52 23.04 83.61 -32.74
CA VAL A 52 21.63 84.01 -32.61
C VAL A 52 21.48 85.53 -32.81
N ALA A 53 22.28 86.33 -32.11
CA ALA A 53 22.24 87.78 -32.25
C ALA A 53 22.63 88.26 -33.66
N LEU A 54 23.50 87.53 -34.35
CA LEU A 54 23.81 87.79 -35.75
C LEU A 54 22.61 87.46 -36.64
N ASP A 55 21.94 86.33 -36.46
CA ASP A 55 20.73 85.96 -37.22
C ASP A 55 19.62 87.02 -37.05
N ASP A 56 19.34 87.41 -35.81
CA ASP A 56 18.39 88.49 -35.48
C ASP A 56 18.78 89.82 -36.14
N ALA A 57 20.08 90.17 -36.15
CA ALA A 57 20.56 91.39 -36.79
C ALA A 57 20.50 91.34 -38.33
N LEU A 58 20.50 90.15 -38.93
CA LEU A 58 20.38 89.95 -40.37
C LEU A 58 18.91 90.01 -40.85
N GLU A 59 17.92 89.71 -40.00
CA GLU A 59 16.50 89.74 -40.36
C GLU A 59 16.05 91.11 -40.95
N PRO A 60 16.32 92.26 -40.30
CA PRO A 60 15.97 93.58 -40.84
C PRO A 60 16.67 93.95 -42.15
N LEU A 61 17.79 93.30 -42.49
CA LEU A 61 18.50 93.53 -43.75
C LEU A 61 17.71 93.00 -44.96
N GLY A 62 16.68 92.18 -44.75
CA GLY A 62 15.71 91.80 -45.77
C GLY A 62 15.07 93.03 -46.43
N ALA A 63 14.65 94.01 -45.63
CA ALA A 63 14.06 95.25 -46.13
C ALA A 63 15.07 96.12 -46.90
N VAL A 64 16.31 96.17 -46.43
CA VAL A 64 17.40 96.88 -47.15
C VAL A 64 17.64 96.21 -48.51
N ARG A 65 17.73 94.88 -48.56
CA ARG A 65 17.89 94.11 -49.80
C ARG A 65 16.76 94.37 -50.80
N GLU A 66 15.53 94.48 -50.33
CA GLU A 66 14.37 94.78 -51.19
C GLU A 66 14.40 96.22 -51.73
N ALA A 67 15.01 97.17 -51.00
CA ALA A 67 15.16 98.56 -51.43
C ALA A 67 16.36 98.79 -52.39
N VAL A 68 17.37 97.91 -52.39
CA VAL A 68 18.57 98.04 -53.22
C VAL A 68 18.28 98.16 -54.73
N PRO A 69 17.39 97.36 -55.35
CA PRO A 69 17.10 97.48 -56.78
C PRO A 69 16.57 98.86 -57.17
N ALA A 70 15.65 99.43 -56.37
CA ALA A 70 15.12 100.77 -56.59
C ALA A 70 16.20 101.85 -56.43
N LEU A 71 17.12 101.67 -55.48
CA LEU A 71 18.26 102.57 -55.29
C LEU A 71 19.25 102.51 -56.48
N VAL A 72 19.54 101.31 -56.99
CA VAL A 72 20.43 101.10 -58.14
C VAL A 72 19.81 101.70 -59.40
N GLU A 73 18.52 101.49 -59.64
CA GLU A 73 17.80 102.09 -60.77
C GLU A 73 17.84 103.63 -60.70
N ALA A 74 17.55 104.20 -59.53
CA ALA A 74 17.58 105.65 -59.32
C ALA A 74 18.98 106.26 -59.44
N ALA A 75 20.03 105.54 -59.00
CA ALA A 75 21.40 106.02 -59.05
C ALA A 75 22.03 105.92 -60.46
N SER A 76 21.44 105.12 -61.37
CA SER A 76 21.98 104.84 -62.72
C SER A 76 23.51 104.63 -62.70
N PRO A 77 24.02 103.73 -61.84
CA PRO A 77 25.44 103.60 -61.67
C PRO A 77 26.04 103.07 -62.98
N GLY A 78 27.17 103.63 -63.41
CA GLY A 78 27.78 103.24 -64.68
C GLY A 78 28.08 101.73 -64.74
N ALA A 79 28.29 101.22 -65.95
CA ALA A 79 28.51 99.79 -66.24
C ALA A 79 29.47 99.03 -65.28
N PRO A 80 30.57 99.62 -64.76
CA PRO A 80 31.45 98.93 -63.81
C PRO A 80 30.78 98.56 -62.48
N VAL A 81 29.91 99.42 -61.94
CA VAL A 81 29.25 99.18 -60.65
C VAL A 81 28.14 98.14 -60.80
N ASP A 82 27.40 98.20 -61.91
CA ASP A 82 26.42 97.18 -62.28
C ASP A 82 27.06 95.78 -62.40
N ALA A 83 28.22 95.69 -63.05
CA ALA A 83 28.96 94.43 -63.17
C ALA A 83 29.37 93.90 -61.80
N HIS A 84 29.86 94.76 -60.91
CA HIS A 84 30.25 94.37 -59.55
C HIS A 84 29.06 93.89 -58.71
N LEU A 85 27.91 94.57 -58.78
CA LEU A 85 26.71 94.17 -58.06
C LEU A 85 26.19 92.81 -58.54
N ARG A 86 26.22 92.56 -59.86
CA ARG A 86 25.86 91.24 -60.42
C ARG A 86 26.80 90.14 -59.92
N GLU A 87 28.10 90.37 -59.96
CA GLU A 87 29.10 89.43 -59.42
C GLU A 87 28.82 89.09 -57.94
N ARG A 88 28.56 90.10 -57.10
CA ARG A 88 28.22 89.90 -55.69
C ARG A 88 26.90 89.16 -55.48
N HIS A 89 25.90 89.44 -56.31
CA HIS A 89 24.64 88.69 -56.28
C HIS A 89 24.84 87.22 -56.65
N ASP A 90 25.66 86.93 -57.66
CA ASP A 90 25.97 85.57 -58.09
C ASP A 90 26.76 84.80 -57.01
N GLU A 91 27.74 85.45 -56.38
CA GLU A 91 28.48 84.89 -55.24
C GLU A 91 27.54 84.55 -54.05
N LEU A 92 26.64 85.47 -53.69
CA LEU A 92 25.67 85.24 -52.62
C LEU A 92 24.70 84.12 -52.97
N ALA A 93 24.23 84.06 -54.21
CA ALA A 93 23.37 82.98 -54.68
C ALA A 93 24.09 81.61 -54.63
N ALA A 94 25.38 81.56 -54.99
CA ALA A 94 26.20 80.36 -54.88
C ALA A 94 26.42 79.95 -53.41
N ALA A 95 26.68 80.90 -52.51
CA ALA A 95 26.81 80.65 -51.08
C ALA A 95 25.51 80.09 -50.47
N ARG A 96 24.35 80.66 -50.84
CA ARG A 96 23.04 80.15 -50.41
C ARG A 96 22.78 78.73 -50.88
N ARG A 97 23.13 78.39 -52.13
CA ARG A 97 23.02 77.01 -52.64
C ARG A 97 23.91 76.04 -51.87
N ARG A 98 25.15 76.44 -51.55
CA ARG A 98 26.05 75.63 -50.71
C ARG A 98 25.47 75.41 -49.31
N LEU A 99 25.02 76.47 -48.64
CA LEU A 99 24.41 76.36 -47.31
C LEU A 99 23.16 75.47 -47.32
N ALA A 100 22.32 75.57 -48.36
CA ALA A 100 21.15 74.69 -48.49
C ALA A 100 21.56 73.22 -48.68
N ALA A 101 22.61 72.94 -49.46
CA ALA A 101 23.15 71.59 -49.62
C ALA A 101 23.76 71.06 -48.32
N ASP A 102 24.52 71.88 -47.59
CA ASP A 102 25.10 71.51 -46.30
C ASP A 102 24.03 71.21 -45.25
N ARG A 103 22.93 71.99 -45.24
CA ARG A 103 21.77 71.73 -44.36
C ARG A 103 21.11 70.39 -44.70
N ALA A 104 20.84 70.12 -45.99
CA ALA A 104 20.29 68.84 -46.40
C ALA A 104 21.21 67.66 -46.02
N ALA A 105 22.53 67.81 -46.17
CA ALA A 105 23.49 66.79 -45.75
C ALA A 105 23.52 66.58 -44.22
N LEU A 106 23.32 67.63 -43.42
CA LEU A 106 23.19 67.52 -41.97
C LEU A 106 21.89 66.83 -41.56
N ASP A 107 20.79 67.13 -42.25
CA ASP A 107 19.50 66.46 -42.02
C ASP A 107 19.61 64.95 -42.32
N GLU A 108 20.20 64.58 -43.47
CA GLU A 108 20.48 63.18 -43.83
C GLU A 108 21.39 62.48 -42.81
N LEU A 109 22.42 63.17 -42.30
CA LEU A 109 23.28 62.63 -41.25
C LEU A 109 22.52 62.47 -39.91
N GLY A 110 21.58 63.36 -39.63
CA GLY A 110 20.67 63.28 -38.48
C GLY A 110 19.81 62.02 -38.54
N GLU A 111 19.15 61.78 -39.68
CA GLU A 111 18.36 60.57 -39.93
C GLU A 111 19.21 59.30 -39.79
N ALA A 112 20.39 59.24 -40.42
CA ALA A 112 21.29 58.11 -40.30
C ALA A 112 21.77 57.87 -38.86
N ARG A 113 21.93 58.92 -38.05
CA ARG A 113 22.28 58.80 -36.63
C ARG A 113 21.14 58.20 -35.81
N GLU A 114 19.90 58.57 -36.09
CA GLU A 114 18.71 58.01 -35.45
C GLU A 114 18.55 56.52 -35.81
N GLU A 115 18.70 56.16 -37.10
CA GLU A 115 18.68 54.77 -37.54
C GLU A 115 19.76 53.91 -36.85
N LEU A 116 20.99 54.43 -36.72
CA LEU A 116 22.06 53.73 -36.00
C LEU A 116 21.77 53.57 -34.51
N ALA A 117 21.12 54.55 -33.88
CA ALA A 117 20.71 54.46 -32.49
C ALA A 117 19.63 53.37 -32.31
N ASP A 118 18.66 53.29 -33.21
CA ASP A 118 17.62 52.26 -33.21
C ASP A 118 18.19 50.86 -33.45
N LEU A 119 19.11 50.70 -34.41
CA LEU A 119 19.81 49.44 -34.66
C LEU A 119 20.65 48.99 -33.46
N THR A 120 21.29 49.93 -32.76
CA THR A 120 22.04 49.63 -31.52
C THR A 120 21.10 49.13 -30.42
N ALA A 121 19.95 49.80 -30.24
CA ALA A 121 18.94 49.38 -29.28
C ALA A 121 18.34 48.00 -29.62
N GLU A 122 18.12 47.71 -30.92
CA GLU A 122 17.68 46.38 -31.36
C GLU A 122 18.73 45.31 -31.11
N HIS A 123 20.00 45.58 -31.42
CA HIS A 123 21.11 44.67 -31.17
C HIS A 123 21.22 44.32 -29.67
N ASP A 124 21.09 45.30 -28.78
CA ASP A 124 21.13 45.07 -27.33
C ASP A 124 19.96 44.21 -26.85
N ARG A 125 18.74 44.45 -27.33
CA ARG A 125 17.57 43.58 -27.06
C ARG A 125 17.79 42.15 -27.54
N LEU A 126 18.37 41.97 -28.73
CA LEU A 126 18.66 40.65 -29.28
C LEU A 126 19.75 39.93 -28.46
N ARG A 127 20.76 40.65 -27.99
CA ARG A 127 21.81 40.13 -27.12
C ARG A 127 21.25 39.65 -25.78
N GLU A 128 20.36 40.42 -25.16
CA GLU A 128 19.65 40.03 -23.94
C GLU A 128 18.82 38.76 -24.14
N ARG A 129 18.03 38.72 -25.24
CA ARG A 129 17.22 37.53 -25.57
C ARG A 129 18.06 36.28 -25.79
N LEU A 130 19.23 36.43 -26.42
CA LEU A 130 20.16 35.34 -26.65
C LEU A 130 20.82 34.86 -25.35
N ALA A 131 21.12 35.78 -24.42
CA ALA A 131 21.59 35.41 -23.08
C ALA A 131 20.53 34.61 -22.30
N GLU A 132 19.26 35.03 -22.36
CA GLU A 132 18.16 34.30 -21.72
C GLU A 132 17.93 32.92 -22.36
N LEU A 133 18.00 32.79 -23.68
CA LEU A 133 17.91 31.49 -24.35
C LEU A 133 19.04 30.53 -23.95
N ARG A 134 20.27 31.04 -23.73
CA ARG A 134 21.39 30.24 -23.23
C ARG A 134 21.12 29.76 -21.81
N ARG A 135 20.66 30.65 -20.93
CA ARG A 135 20.27 30.31 -19.56
C ARG A 135 19.16 29.25 -19.51
N LEU A 136 18.12 29.39 -20.33
CA LEU A 136 17.04 28.42 -20.41
C LEU A 136 17.53 27.05 -20.92
N ARG A 137 18.50 27.03 -21.84
CA ARG A 137 19.11 25.78 -22.32
C ARG A 137 19.95 25.09 -21.24
N GLU A 138 20.70 25.86 -20.46
CA GLU A 138 21.45 25.36 -19.31
C GLU A 138 20.50 24.76 -18.26
N LEU A 139 19.45 25.50 -17.89
CA LEU A 139 18.42 25.03 -16.96
C LEU A 139 17.70 23.76 -17.47
N ALA A 140 17.43 23.67 -18.77
CA ALA A 140 16.87 22.45 -19.35
C ALA A 140 17.81 21.25 -19.20
N GLY A 141 19.13 21.46 -19.34
CA GLY A 141 20.14 20.44 -19.07
C GLY A 141 20.18 20.02 -17.60
N GLU A 142 20.07 20.98 -16.67
CA GLU A 142 19.98 20.69 -15.23
C GLU A 142 18.73 19.88 -14.88
N VAL A 143 17.58 20.18 -15.49
CA VAL A 143 16.33 19.43 -15.28
C VAL A 143 16.46 17.97 -15.75
N GLU A 144 17.08 17.71 -16.90
CA GLU A 144 17.34 16.33 -17.35
C GLU A 144 18.31 15.61 -16.40
N ALA A 145 19.38 16.27 -15.95
CA ALA A 145 20.30 15.69 -14.97
C ALA A 145 19.59 15.34 -13.64
N LEU A 146 18.67 16.20 -13.18
CA LEU A 146 17.86 15.94 -11.98
C LEU A 146 16.88 14.78 -12.20
N ARG A 147 16.30 14.62 -13.39
CA ARG A 147 15.45 13.47 -13.73
C ARG A 147 16.23 12.17 -13.71
N ASP A 148 17.44 12.16 -14.28
CA ASP A 148 18.33 11.00 -14.25
C ASP A 148 18.72 10.63 -12.81
N GLN A 149 19.04 11.63 -11.97
CA GLN A 149 19.33 11.43 -10.55
C GLN A 149 18.12 10.88 -9.78
N ALA A 150 16.92 11.40 -10.04
CA ALA A 150 15.69 10.91 -9.43
C ALA A 150 15.41 9.46 -9.83
N ALA A 151 15.55 9.12 -11.12
CA ALA A 151 15.38 7.75 -11.61
C ALA A 151 16.41 6.78 -10.99
N ALA A 152 17.67 7.22 -10.83
CA ALA A 152 18.71 6.45 -10.16
C ALA A 152 18.37 6.24 -8.67
N PHE A 153 17.93 7.29 -7.98
CA PHE A 153 17.50 7.21 -6.58
C PHE A 153 16.30 6.28 -6.40
N ASP A 154 15.28 6.37 -7.25
CA ASP A 154 14.12 5.49 -7.20
C ASP A 154 14.49 4.02 -7.45
N ALA A 155 15.42 3.76 -8.38
CA ALA A 155 15.94 2.43 -8.63
C ALA A 155 16.69 1.86 -7.41
N GLU A 156 17.46 2.69 -6.73
CA GLU A 156 18.18 2.33 -5.51
C GLU A 156 17.24 2.15 -4.32
N ALA A 157 16.24 3.02 -4.16
CA ALA A 157 15.21 2.91 -3.13
C ALA A 157 14.30 1.68 -3.31
N ALA A 158 14.05 1.26 -4.56
CA ALA A 158 13.29 0.05 -4.86
C ALA A 158 14.10 -1.24 -4.64
N ARG A 159 15.43 -1.16 -4.53
CA ARG A 159 16.29 -2.35 -4.41
C ARG A 159 16.06 -3.14 -3.11
N PRO A 160 16.00 -2.53 -1.91
CA PRO A 160 15.68 -3.25 -0.67
C PRO A 160 14.32 -3.94 -0.72
N ALA A 161 13.30 -3.31 -1.31
CA ALA A 161 11.97 -3.91 -1.45
C ALA A 161 12.02 -5.17 -2.33
N ARG A 162 12.71 -5.11 -3.47
CA ARG A 162 12.90 -6.28 -4.36
C ARG A 162 13.75 -7.38 -3.71
N GLU A 163 14.77 -7.02 -2.94
CA GLU A 163 15.57 -7.98 -2.19
C GLU A 163 14.74 -8.65 -1.09
N ALA A 164 13.90 -7.90 -0.38
CA ALA A 164 12.96 -8.42 0.61
C ALA A 164 11.88 -9.33 -0.02
N GLU A 165 11.32 -8.96 -1.18
CA GLU A 165 10.38 -9.78 -1.93
C GLU A 165 11.01 -11.13 -2.33
N ARG A 166 12.24 -11.13 -2.86
CA ARG A 166 12.97 -12.37 -3.21
C ARG A 166 13.25 -13.22 -1.97
N ALA A 167 13.69 -12.60 -0.87
CA ALA A 167 13.95 -13.32 0.37
C ALA A 167 12.66 -13.93 0.96
N LEU A 168 11.53 -13.23 0.83
CA LEU A 168 10.21 -13.72 1.24
C LEU A 168 9.75 -14.88 0.35
N GLU A 169 9.94 -14.78 -0.96
CA GLU A 169 9.63 -15.84 -1.93
C GLU A 169 10.45 -17.12 -1.63
N GLU A 170 11.75 -16.98 -1.39
CA GLU A 170 12.63 -18.09 -1.02
C GLU A 170 12.23 -18.72 0.33
N SER A 171 11.90 -17.89 1.32
CA SER A 171 11.43 -18.34 2.64
C SER A 171 10.10 -19.06 2.54
N ALA A 172 9.14 -18.55 1.76
CA ALA A 172 7.85 -19.17 1.51
C ALA A 172 8.01 -20.51 0.76
N GLY A 173 8.90 -20.57 -0.24
CA GLY A 173 9.26 -21.80 -0.94
C GLY A 173 9.85 -22.86 0.00
N THR A 174 10.74 -22.44 0.90
CA THR A 174 11.33 -23.32 1.92
C THR A 174 10.29 -23.83 2.91
N LEU A 175 9.41 -22.95 3.40
CA LEU A 175 8.34 -23.32 4.32
C LEU A 175 7.40 -24.34 3.67
N LEU A 176 6.92 -24.08 2.45
CA LEU A 176 6.07 -25.01 1.69
C LEU A 176 6.75 -26.38 1.49
N ARG A 177 8.06 -26.40 1.19
CA ARG A 177 8.82 -27.64 1.07
C ARG A 177 8.85 -28.41 2.39
N VAL A 178 9.20 -27.76 3.50
CA VAL A 178 9.24 -28.38 4.83
C VAL A 178 7.86 -28.87 5.25
N THR A 179 6.80 -28.10 5.00
CA THR A 179 5.43 -28.53 5.32
C THR A 179 5.03 -29.77 4.53
N ARG A 180 5.38 -29.84 3.23
CA ARG A 180 5.14 -31.05 2.42
C ARG A 180 5.94 -32.25 2.92
N GLU A 181 7.20 -32.06 3.28
CA GLU A 181 8.06 -33.10 3.87
C GLU A 181 7.47 -33.62 5.19
N GLN A 182 7.01 -32.73 6.08
CA GLN A 182 6.36 -33.11 7.33
C GLN A 182 5.04 -33.86 7.11
N LEU A 183 4.20 -33.41 6.17
CA LEU A 183 2.97 -34.11 5.81
C LEU A 183 3.25 -35.50 5.23
N ALA A 184 4.28 -35.63 4.40
CA ALA A 184 4.72 -36.92 3.86
C ALA A 184 5.21 -37.88 4.97
N LEU A 185 5.84 -37.36 6.02
CA LEU A 185 6.26 -38.15 7.19
C LEU A 185 5.08 -38.54 8.11
N LEU A 186 4.11 -37.65 8.27
CA LEU A 186 2.95 -37.87 9.15
C LEU A 186 1.91 -38.80 8.53
N GLY A 187 1.69 -38.74 7.22
CA GLY A 187 0.70 -39.55 6.52
C GLY A 187 0.77 -41.06 6.85
N PRO A 188 1.94 -41.71 6.72
CA PRO A 188 2.11 -43.13 7.06
C PRO A 188 1.89 -43.42 8.55
N ARG A 189 2.29 -42.52 9.45
CA ARG A 189 2.13 -42.68 10.90
C ARG A 189 0.67 -42.61 11.31
N VAL A 190 -0.08 -41.65 10.78
CA VAL A 190 -1.53 -41.54 11.00
C VAL A 190 -2.24 -42.76 10.41
N ALA A 191 -1.88 -43.18 9.20
CA ALA A 191 -2.45 -44.38 8.59
C ALA A 191 -2.15 -45.68 9.36
N ALA A 192 -0.97 -45.79 9.99
CA ALA A 192 -0.65 -46.90 10.90
C ALA A 192 -1.50 -46.83 12.17
N ALA A 193 -1.55 -45.68 12.85
CA ALA A 193 -2.33 -45.50 14.06
C ALA A 193 -3.83 -45.77 13.86
N VAL A 194 -4.40 -45.36 12.71
CA VAL A 194 -5.81 -45.65 12.37
C VAL A 194 -6.01 -47.15 12.13
N ARG A 195 -5.06 -47.85 11.48
CA ARG A 195 -5.14 -49.31 11.31
C ARG A 195 -5.03 -50.05 12.63
N ASP A 196 -4.12 -49.62 13.52
CA ASP A 196 -3.96 -50.20 14.85
C ASP A 196 -5.22 -49.99 15.70
N ALA A 197 -5.80 -48.79 15.66
CA ALA A 197 -7.07 -48.50 16.35
C ALA A 197 -8.23 -49.34 15.78
N ALA A 198 -8.29 -49.53 14.46
CA ALA A 198 -9.29 -50.38 13.82
C ALA A 198 -9.12 -51.86 14.22
N ALA A 199 -7.89 -52.36 14.29
CA ALA A 199 -7.57 -53.71 14.74
C ALA A 199 -7.96 -53.91 16.22
N ALA A 200 -7.59 -52.98 17.10
CA ALA A 200 -7.98 -53.02 18.51
C ALA A 200 -9.51 -52.98 18.70
N ASN A 201 -10.23 -52.21 17.87
CA ASN A 201 -11.69 -52.18 17.92
C ASN A 201 -12.33 -53.49 17.42
N ALA A 202 -11.71 -54.16 16.45
CA ALA A 202 -12.13 -55.48 16.01
C ALA A 202 -11.91 -56.53 17.12
N GLU A 203 -10.74 -56.52 17.77
CA GLU A 203 -10.45 -57.39 18.92
C GLU A 203 -11.42 -57.15 20.09
N LEU A 204 -11.73 -55.88 20.40
CA LEU A 204 -12.72 -55.54 21.43
C LEU A 204 -14.12 -56.04 21.09
N THR A 205 -14.52 -55.99 19.82
CA THR A 205 -15.81 -56.53 19.37
C THR A 205 -15.84 -58.05 19.54
N GLU A 206 -14.80 -58.76 19.11
CA GLU A 206 -14.69 -60.21 19.26
C GLU A 206 -14.67 -60.64 20.75
N LEU A 207 -14.00 -59.88 21.62
CA LEU A 207 -14.00 -60.12 23.06
C LEU A 207 -15.38 -59.90 23.67
N ARG A 208 -16.13 -58.89 23.22
CA ARG A 208 -17.51 -58.65 23.66
C ARG A 208 -18.46 -59.76 23.23
N GLU A 209 -18.33 -60.25 22.00
CA GLU A 209 -19.10 -61.40 21.52
C GLU A 209 -18.80 -62.66 22.32
N ARG A 210 -17.52 -62.94 22.60
CA ARG A 210 -17.11 -64.05 23.47
C ARG A 210 -17.65 -63.92 24.88
N LEU A 211 -17.62 -62.71 25.45
CA LEU A 211 -18.18 -62.44 26.77
C LEU A 211 -19.69 -62.68 26.77
N GLY A 212 -20.43 -62.15 25.78
CA GLY A 212 -21.87 -62.37 25.66
C GLY A 212 -22.23 -63.85 25.53
N GLY A 213 -21.50 -64.61 24.70
CA GLY A 213 -21.72 -66.06 24.57
C GLY A 213 -21.38 -66.84 25.85
N ALA A 214 -20.37 -66.42 26.59
CA ALA A 214 -20.04 -67.01 27.89
C ALA A 214 -21.10 -66.68 28.97
N GLU A 215 -21.64 -65.46 28.96
CA GLU A 215 -22.73 -65.04 29.85
C GLU A 215 -24.02 -65.81 29.56
N GLU A 216 -24.41 -65.97 28.29
CA GLU A 216 -25.55 -66.80 27.87
C GLU A 216 -25.38 -68.26 28.32
N THR A 217 -24.17 -68.81 28.16
CA THR A 217 -23.86 -70.19 28.60
C THR A 217 -23.97 -70.32 30.12
N ALA A 218 -23.48 -69.32 30.87
CA ALA A 218 -23.58 -69.29 32.32
C ALA A 218 -25.04 -69.15 32.79
N GLU A 219 -25.85 -68.34 32.10
CA GLU A 219 -27.27 -68.19 32.38
C GLU A 219 -28.04 -69.50 32.11
N SER A 220 -27.77 -70.16 30.99
CA SER A 220 -28.33 -71.49 30.67
C SER A 220 -27.95 -72.53 31.74
N ALA A 221 -26.67 -72.60 32.13
CA ALA A 221 -26.21 -73.52 33.15
C ALA A 221 -26.85 -73.24 34.53
N ARG A 222 -27.08 -71.96 34.88
CA ARG A 222 -27.80 -71.59 36.11
C ARG A 222 -29.27 -72.01 36.06
N ALA A 223 -29.94 -71.86 34.92
CA ALA A 223 -31.32 -72.30 34.74
C ALA A 223 -31.45 -73.82 34.85
N GLU A 224 -30.51 -74.58 34.24
CA GLU A 224 -30.44 -76.03 34.37
C GLU A 224 -30.21 -76.48 35.82
N LEU A 225 -29.30 -75.82 36.54
CA LEU A 225 -29.01 -76.14 37.94
C LEU A 225 -30.23 -75.84 38.84
N ALA A 226 -30.93 -74.73 38.62
CA ALA A 226 -32.16 -74.41 39.33
C ALA A 226 -33.26 -75.45 39.07
N ALA A 227 -33.47 -75.85 37.81
CA ALA A 227 -34.42 -76.88 37.44
C ALA A 227 -34.08 -78.25 38.05
N ALA A 228 -32.79 -78.60 38.10
CA ALA A 228 -32.32 -79.82 38.75
C ALA A 228 -32.56 -79.79 40.28
N ALA A 229 -32.29 -78.66 40.94
CA ALA A 229 -32.55 -78.48 42.37
C ALA A 229 -34.05 -78.60 42.70
N GLU A 230 -34.93 -78.01 41.90
CA GLU A 230 -36.38 -78.18 42.04
C GLU A 230 -36.84 -79.63 41.80
N GLY A 231 -36.22 -80.32 40.82
CA GLY A 231 -36.43 -81.75 40.60
C GLY A 231 -36.07 -82.59 41.82
N PHE A 232 -34.93 -82.29 42.45
CA PHE A 232 -34.45 -82.99 43.64
C PHE A 232 -35.34 -82.76 44.86
N GLU A 233 -35.76 -81.53 45.13
CA GLU A 233 -36.69 -81.25 46.24
C GLU A 233 -38.03 -81.98 46.05
N ARG A 234 -38.57 -82.03 44.82
CA ARG A 234 -39.77 -82.82 44.53
C ARG A 234 -39.59 -84.30 44.83
N LEU A 235 -38.45 -84.88 44.47
CA LEU A 235 -38.09 -86.27 44.78
C LEU A 235 -37.99 -86.50 46.30
N ARG A 236 -37.41 -85.55 47.05
CA ARG A 236 -37.31 -85.61 48.51
C ARG A 236 -38.68 -85.54 49.18
N THR A 237 -39.55 -84.62 48.76
CA THR A 237 -40.94 -84.54 49.24
C THR A 237 -41.68 -85.84 48.95
N ARG A 238 -41.55 -86.38 47.73
CA ARG A 238 -42.22 -87.64 47.36
C ARG A 238 -41.74 -88.84 48.17
N ARG A 239 -40.43 -88.90 48.47
CA ARG A 239 -39.87 -89.90 49.38
C ARG A 239 -40.53 -89.83 50.75
N ASP A 240 -40.62 -88.63 51.32
CA ASP A 240 -41.19 -88.44 52.66
C ASP A 240 -42.68 -88.79 52.69
N GLU A 241 -43.43 -88.41 51.65
CA GLU A 241 -44.84 -88.77 51.45
C GLU A 241 -45.08 -90.29 51.39
N VAL A 242 -44.16 -91.07 50.82
CA VAL A 242 -44.33 -92.52 50.66
C VAL A 242 -43.81 -93.28 51.88
N LEU A 243 -42.64 -92.90 52.42
CA LEU A 243 -42.01 -93.62 53.52
C LEU A 243 -42.68 -93.37 54.87
N LEU A 244 -43.20 -92.16 55.14
CA LEU A 244 -43.85 -91.87 56.43
C LEU A 244 -45.13 -92.71 56.63
N PRO A 245 -46.06 -92.81 55.67
CA PRO A 245 -47.23 -93.68 55.80
C PRO A 245 -46.86 -95.15 55.88
N LEU A 246 -45.87 -95.62 55.10
CA LEU A 246 -45.41 -97.02 55.16
C LEU A 246 -44.85 -97.36 56.55
N ARG A 247 -44.09 -96.45 57.18
CA ARG A 247 -43.63 -96.62 58.57
C ARG A 247 -44.77 -96.62 59.57
N ALA A 248 -45.79 -95.79 59.37
CA ALA A 248 -46.98 -95.73 60.22
C ALA A 248 -47.84 -97.01 60.11
N TYR A 249 -48.08 -97.51 58.88
CA TYR A 249 -48.75 -98.79 58.64
C TYR A 249 -47.98 -99.95 59.26
N ARG A 250 -46.66 -99.98 59.10
CA ARG A 250 -45.80 -101.00 59.71
C ARG A 250 -45.83 -100.97 61.24
N GLN A 251 -45.86 -99.77 61.84
CA GLN A 251 -45.98 -99.62 63.29
C GLN A 251 -47.34 -100.13 63.77
N ALA A 252 -48.42 -99.81 63.05
CA ALA A 252 -49.75 -100.33 63.31
C ALA A 252 -49.81 -101.87 63.17
N ASP A 253 -49.14 -102.46 62.17
CA ASP A 253 -49.07 -103.92 61.98
C ASP A 253 -48.29 -104.61 63.12
N ARG A 254 -47.23 -103.98 63.64
CA ARG A 254 -46.52 -104.44 64.85
C ARG A 254 -47.39 -104.37 66.10
N GLU A 255 -48.13 -103.28 66.27
CA GLU A 255 -49.06 -103.11 67.39
C GLU A 255 -50.21 -104.14 67.31
N LEU A 256 -50.70 -104.44 66.10
CA LEU A 256 -51.71 -105.46 65.84
C LEU A 256 -51.18 -106.88 66.15
N LEU A 257 -49.96 -107.20 65.72
CA LEU A 257 -49.31 -108.48 66.05
C LEU A 257 -49.05 -108.63 67.55
N THR A 258 -48.62 -107.56 68.22
CA THR A 258 -48.41 -107.55 69.68
C THR A 258 -49.73 -107.73 70.43
N ALA A 259 -50.82 -107.09 69.97
CA ALA A 259 -52.16 -107.25 70.53
C ALA A 259 -52.72 -108.67 70.31
N LEU A 260 -52.43 -109.30 69.17
CA LEU A 260 -52.81 -110.68 68.86
C LEU A 260 -52.02 -111.72 69.68
N ASN A 261 -50.77 -111.41 70.03
CA ASN A 261 -49.93 -112.27 70.88
C ASN A 261 -50.26 -112.17 72.38
N GLY A 262 -50.99 -111.13 72.80
CA GLY A 262 -51.33 -110.86 74.20
C GLY A 262 -52.50 -111.67 74.78
N GLY A 263 -53.12 -112.58 74.02
CA GLY A 263 -54.44 -113.11 74.38
C GLY A 263 -54.67 -114.63 74.40
N VAL A 264 -53.86 -115.49 73.76
CA VAL A 264 -54.24 -116.92 73.63
C VAL A 264 -53.03 -117.87 73.71
N ALA A 265 -53.24 -118.94 74.49
CA ALA A 265 -52.32 -120.02 74.84
C ALA A 265 -51.80 -120.86 73.65
N PRO A 266 -50.66 -121.57 73.82
CA PRO A 266 -49.82 -122.02 72.71
C PRO A 266 -50.41 -123.25 72.03
N PHE A 267 -50.75 -123.12 70.75
CA PHE A 267 -51.08 -124.26 69.90
C PHE A 267 -49.88 -124.63 69.04
N THR A 268 -49.49 -125.89 69.17
CA THR A 268 -48.35 -126.56 68.53
C THR A 268 -48.62 -126.83 67.05
N LYS A 269 -48.00 -126.02 66.18
CA LYS A 269 -47.53 -126.25 64.79
C LYS A 269 -47.45 -124.88 64.12
N GLU A 270 -46.26 -124.50 63.62
CA GLU A 270 -45.89 -123.22 62.96
C GLU A 270 -47.10 -122.32 62.67
N SER A 271 -47.45 -121.48 63.65
CA SER A 271 -48.62 -120.63 63.53
C SER A 271 -48.38 -119.56 62.47
N GLY A 272 -49.40 -119.20 61.69
CA GLY A 272 -49.29 -118.16 60.65
C GLY A 272 -48.77 -116.80 61.16
N LEU A 273 -48.81 -116.59 62.48
CA LEU A 273 -48.23 -115.45 63.19
C LEU A 273 -46.69 -115.42 63.12
N GLU A 274 -45.99 -116.53 63.33
CA GLU A 274 -44.52 -116.60 63.21
C GLU A 274 -44.06 -116.41 61.76
N ARG A 275 -44.91 -116.78 60.79
CA ARG A 275 -44.65 -116.54 59.37
C ARG A 275 -44.86 -115.06 58.99
N ALA A 276 -45.92 -114.44 59.50
CA ALA A 276 -46.18 -113.01 59.30
C ALA A 276 -45.08 -112.14 59.94
N GLU A 277 -44.57 -112.51 61.12
CA GLU A 277 -43.45 -111.82 61.78
C GLU A 277 -42.15 -111.90 60.96
N ARG A 278 -41.83 -113.07 60.39
CA ARG A 278 -40.69 -113.23 59.47
C ARG A 278 -40.82 -112.42 58.19
N GLU A 279 -42.00 -112.41 57.57
CA GLU A 279 -42.24 -111.62 56.35
C GLU A 279 -42.16 -110.11 56.64
N LEU A 280 -42.68 -109.65 57.79
CA LEU A 280 -42.53 -108.24 58.22
C LEU A 280 -41.09 -107.87 58.54
N ALA A 281 -40.32 -108.75 59.18
CA ALA A 281 -38.89 -108.55 59.38
C ALA A 281 -38.13 -108.46 58.04
N THR A 282 -38.50 -109.29 57.06
CA THR A 282 -37.92 -109.26 55.70
C THR A 282 -38.28 -107.98 54.95
N ILE A 283 -39.54 -107.52 55.08
CA ILE A 283 -39.98 -106.24 54.51
C ILE A 283 -39.28 -105.06 55.19
N GLU A 284 -39.06 -105.12 56.50
CA GLU A 284 -38.30 -104.10 57.25
C GLU A 284 -36.84 -104.05 56.81
N GLU A 285 -36.19 -105.19 56.65
CA GLU A 285 -34.82 -105.26 56.16
C GLU A 285 -34.71 -104.68 54.74
N ARG A 286 -35.67 -105.01 53.86
CA ARG A 286 -35.72 -104.43 52.51
C ARG A 286 -36.01 -102.94 52.50
N LEU A 287 -36.91 -102.45 53.35
CA LEU A 287 -37.19 -101.01 53.48
C LEU A 287 -35.97 -100.27 54.07
N GLY A 288 -35.27 -100.88 55.03
CA GLY A 288 -34.02 -100.35 55.59
C GLY A 288 -32.92 -100.28 54.54
N ALA A 289 -32.75 -101.33 53.73
CA ALA A 289 -31.79 -101.35 52.64
C ALA A 289 -32.12 -100.30 51.55
N ILE A 290 -33.40 -100.12 51.22
CA ILE A 290 -33.84 -99.09 50.27
C ILE A 290 -33.61 -97.69 50.85
N ASP A 291 -33.91 -97.45 52.12
CA ASP A 291 -33.70 -96.17 52.80
C ASP A 291 -32.21 -95.83 52.92
N GLU A 292 -31.36 -96.83 53.19
CA GLU A 292 -29.90 -96.65 53.24
C GLU A 292 -29.31 -96.32 51.86
N ILE A 293 -29.73 -97.04 50.81
CA ILE A 293 -29.31 -96.73 49.44
C ILE A 293 -29.78 -95.34 49.03
N LEU A 294 -31.02 -94.97 49.34
CA LEU A 294 -31.57 -93.64 49.04
C LEU A 294 -30.88 -92.54 49.85
N ALA A 295 -30.64 -92.73 51.15
CA ALA A 295 -29.93 -91.77 51.99
C ALA A 295 -28.50 -91.54 51.49
N ARG A 296 -27.81 -92.60 51.04
CA ARG A 296 -26.49 -92.48 50.42
C ARG A 296 -26.55 -91.67 49.13
N VAL A 297 -27.48 -91.99 48.22
CA VAL A 297 -27.63 -91.25 46.94
C VAL A 297 -27.99 -89.78 47.19
N LEU A 298 -28.83 -89.47 48.17
CA LEU A 298 -29.17 -88.09 48.55
C LEU A 298 -27.95 -87.35 49.14
N THR A 299 -27.14 -88.02 49.96
CA THR A 299 -25.92 -87.43 50.53
C THR A 299 -24.87 -87.19 49.45
N GLU A 300 -24.70 -88.13 48.53
CA GLU A 300 -23.83 -87.99 47.36
C GLU A 300 -24.29 -86.84 46.46
N HIS A 301 -25.60 -86.67 46.27
CA HIS A 301 -26.16 -85.56 45.50
C HIS A 301 -25.93 -84.20 46.19
N VAL A 302 -26.14 -84.09 47.50
CA VAL A 302 -25.84 -82.86 48.26
C VAL A 302 -24.35 -82.52 48.17
N GLN A 303 -23.47 -83.50 48.34
CA GLN A 303 -22.02 -83.29 48.20
C GLN A 303 -21.59 -82.95 46.78
N ALA A 304 -22.27 -83.47 45.75
CA ALA A 304 -22.02 -83.10 44.36
C ALA A 304 -22.50 -81.67 44.07
N HIS A 305 -23.65 -81.28 44.63
CA HIS A 305 -24.20 -79.93 44.52
C HIS A 305 -23.30 -78.89 45.21
N ASP A 306 -22.80 -79.18 46.41
CA ASP A 306 -21.87 -78.29 47.12
C ASP A 306 -20.53 -78.13 46.39
N ARG A 307 -20.03 -79.22 45.78
CA ARG A 307 -18.84 -79.17 44.91
C ARG A 307 -19.07 -78.34 43.65
N ALA A 308 -20.24 -78.45 43.02
CA ALA A 308 -20.61 -77.63 41.87
C ALA A 308 -20.72 -76.15 42.25
N ARG A 309 -21.29 -75.84 43.43
CA ARG A 309 -21.39 -74.47 43.96
C ARG A 309 -20.01 -73.86 44.26
N ALA A 310 -19.07 -74.65 44.80
CA ALA A 310 -17.69 -74.22 45.03
C ALA A 310 -16.91 -73.98 43.72
N ALA A 311 -17.10 -74.83 42.71
CA ALA A 311 -16.44 -74.69 41.41
C ALA A 311 -16.94 -73.48 40.59
N LEU A 312 -18.21 -73.09 40.77
CA LEU A 312 -18.79 -71.88 40.18
C LEU A 312 -18.41 -70.58 40.92
N GLY A 313 -17.54 -70.66 41.93
CA GLY A 313 -17.05 -69.49 42.68
C GLY A 313 -18.12 -68.82 43.54
N TRP A 314 -19.22 -69.51 43.87
CA TRP A 314 -20.27 -69.02 44.77
C TRP A 314 -19.89 -69.26 46.25
N THR A 315 -18.74 -68.74 46.66
CA THR A 315 -18.54 -68.31 48.04
C THR A 315 -18.80 -66.82 48.05
N GLY A 316 -19.72 -66.36 48.90
CA GLY A 316 -19.93 -64.92 49.09
C GLY A 316 -18.64 -64.17 49.36
#